data_AF-A0A8C6E920-F1
#
_entry.id   AF-A0A8C6E920-F1
#
_cell.length_a   1.000
_cell.length_b   1.000
_cell.length_c   1.000
_cell.angle_alpha   90.00
_cell.angle_beta   90.00
_cell.angle_gamma   90.00
#
_symmetry.space_group_name_H-M   'P 1'
#
loop_
_entity.id
_entity.type
_entity.pdbx_description
1 polymer ?
#
loop_
_entity_poly.entity_id
_entity_poly.type
_entity_poly.pdbx_seq_one_letter_code
_entity_poly.pdbx_strand_id
1 'polypeptide(L)'
;MLIASPSSPTEGSPVTLKCETWLPPQRSHIQLQFCFFREDKALGKCWSSSPELKLPTVWSEDSESYWCQAETVTPPIRKRSLRSQLYVQRIPVSDVTLEIQPPEGQLIEGENLLLICSVAKGTGTVTFSWHREGTVRSLGTKTQRSLSAELQIRTVKESDAGRYYCAADNVHGPILSKLIRVTLRIPVSCPVLTFMSPRRQAIVGDVVEHHCESQRGSPPILYRFYNENVTLGSSSVPSGRAVFTFSLTAEHSGNYSCEADNSLGAQRSDRVILTVTDKNRVCPLLWASCWCDIPSDSLFFCLYLRVLGFFLLMIHSGT
;
A
#
# COMPACT_ATOMS: atom_id res chain seq x y z
N MET A 1 -54.41 11.08 26.28
CA MET A 1 -53.43 9.97 26.18
C MET A 1 -52.18 10.47 25.47
N LEU A 2 -51.02 9.87 25.70
CA LEU A 2 -49.81 10.18 24.95
C LEU A 2 -49.68 9.20 23.79
N ILE A 3 -49.42 9.70 22.58
CA ILE A 3 -49.16 8.91 21.37
C ILE A 3 -47.81 9.29 20.80
N ALA A 4 -47.01 8.29 20.41
CA ALA A 4 -45.80 8.49 19.65
C ALA A 4 -46.04 8.12 18.18
N SER A 5 -45.59 8.98 17.27
CA SER A 5 -45.67 8.77 15.83
C SER A 5 -44.29 9.00 15.20
N PRO A 6 -43.65 7.95 14.63
CA PRO A 6 -44.07 6.54 14.65
C PRO A 6 -44.03 5.94 16.07
N SER A 7 -44.79 4.87 16.32
CA SER A 7 -44.83 4.18 17.62
C SER A 7 -43.58 3.37 17.92
N SER A 8 -42.90 2.90 16.87
CA SER A 8 -41.63 2.17 16.93
C SER A 8 -40.59 2.85 16.02
N PRO A 9 -40.06 4.01 16.43
CA PRO A 9 -39.03 4.72 15.66
C PRO A 9 -37.74 3.92 15.58
N THR A 10 -36.93 4.20 14.56
CA THR A 10 -35.57 3.65 14.44
C THR A 10 -34.55 4.65 14.96
N GLU A 11 -33.37 4.18 15.37
CA GLU A 11 -32.32 5.07 15.85
C GLU A 11 -31.92 6.12 14.80
N GLY A 12 -31.80 7.38 15.23
CA GLY A 12 -31.51 8.52 14.37
C GLY A 12 -32.73 9.10 13.63
N SER A 13 -33.89 8.44 13.71
CA SER A 13 -35.14 8.95 13.13
C SER A 13 -35.85 9.95 14.06
N PRO A 14 -36.70 10.85 13.52
CA PRO A 14 -37.51 11.75 14.33
C PRO A 14 -38.77 11.06 14.89
N VAL A 15 -39.22 11.51 16.05
CA VAL A 15 -40.49 11.12 16.69
C VAL A 15 -41.33 12.34 17.03
N THR A 16 -42.63 12.26 16.80
CA THR A 16 -43.58 13.24 17.33
C THR A 16 -44.38 12.62 18.46
N LEU A 17 -44.31 13.24 19.64
CA LEU A 17 -45.13 12.92 20.79
C LEU A 17 -46.37 13.83 20.79
N LYS A 18 -47.56 13.25 20.74
CA LYS A 18 -48.84 13.97 20.76
C LYS A 18 -49.59 13.68 22.05
N CYS A 19 -49.94 14.74 22.77
CA CYS A 19 -50.79 14.68 23.96
C CYS A 19 -52.25 14.85 23.55
N GLU A 20 -52.96 13.75 23.35
CA GLU A 20 -54.37 13.80 23.00
C GLU A 20 -55.23 14.09 24.22
N THR A 21 -56.05 15.13 24.11
CA THR A 21 -57.02 15.55 25.12
C THR A 21 -58.41 15.53 24.53
N TRP A 22 -59.38 15.08 25.32
CA TRP A 22 -60.79 15.15 24.96
C TRP A 22 -61.46 16.24 25.79
N LEU A 23 -61.84 17.33 25.13
CA LEU A 23 -62.65 18.38 25.72
C LEU A 23 -64.09 18.22 25.21
N PRO A 24 -65.11 18.25 26.10
CA PRO A 24 -66.49 18.31 25.67
C PRO A 24 -66.72 19.49 24.70
N PRO A 25 -67.63 19.37 23.71
CA PRO A 25 -67.86 20.43 22.72
C PRO A 25 -68.17 21.80 23.35
N GLN A 26 -68.85 21.82 24.50
CA GLN A 26 -69.18 23.02 25.26
C GLN A 26 -67.96 23.75 25.84
N ARG A 27 -66.79 23.11 25.88
CA ARG A 27 -65.54 23.59 26.49
C ARG A 27 -64.39 23.67 25.48
N SER A 28 -64.69 23.64 24.18
CA SER A 28 -63.70 23.72 23.10
C SER A 28 -62.93 25.04 23.06
N HIS A 29 -63.49 26.11 23.63
CA HIS A 29 -62.85 27.43 23.75
C HIS A 29 -61.76 27.50 24.83
N ILE A 30 -61.61 26.47 25.67
CA ILE A 30 -60.62 26.46 26.74
C ILE A 30 -59.24 26.24 26.15
N GLN A 31 -58.33 27.20 26.41
CA GLN A 31 -56.93 27.07 26.04
C GLN A 31 -56.21 26.08 26.96
N LEU A 32 -55.46 25.17 26.34
CA LEU A 32 -54.65 24.18 27.00
C LEU A 32 -53.16 24.47 26.80
N GLN A 33 -52.39 24.20 27.84
CA GLN A 33 -50.94 24.19 27.82
C GLN A 33 -50.42 22.80 28.15
N PHE A 34 -49.35 22.39 27.48
CA PHE A 34 -48.84 21.03 27.50
C PHE A 34 -47.39 21.00 27.97
N CYS A 35 -47.07 19.93 28.69
CA CYS A 35 -45.71 19.63 29.11
C CYS A 35 -45.45 18.14 28.95
N PHE A 36 -44.29 17.78 28.39
CA PHE A 36 -43.91 16.40 28.12
C PHE A 36 -42.78 16.00 29.05
N PHE A 37 -42.78 14.74 29.45
CA PHE A 37 -41.81 14.19 30.38
C PHE A 37 -41.27 12.88 29.85
N ARG A 38 -39.98 12.66 30.07
CA ARG A 38 -39.30 11.36 29.97
C ARG A 38 -38.89 10.96 31.38
N GLU A 39 -39.41 9.84 31.84
CA GLU A 39 -39.45 9.46 33.25
C GLU A 39 -39.99 10.60 34.11
N ASP A 40 -39.14 11.30 34.86
CA ASP A 40 -39.54 12.46 35.69
C ASP A 40 -38.90 13.78 35.22
N LYS A 41 -38.21 13.77 34.08
CA LYS A 41 -37.53 14.94 33.49
C LYS A 41 -38.41 15.57 32.40
N ALA A 42 -38.65 16.88 32.52
CA ALA A 42 -39.36 17.63 31.50
C ALA A 42 -38.54 17.72 30.19
N LEU A 43 -39.22 17.50 29.06
CA LEU A 43 -38.65 17.58 27.72
C LEU A 43 -38.90 18.97 27.13
N GLY A 44 -37.82 19.73 26.94
CA GLY A 44 -37.90 21.06 26.35
C GLY A 44 -38.63 22.08 27.24
N LYS A 45 -39.30 23.05 26.60
CA LYS A 45 -40.05 24.10 27.31
C LYS A 45 -41.42 23.58 27.72
N CYS A 46 -41.63 23.53 29.03
CA CYS A 46 -42.92 23.18 29.63
C CYS A 46 -43.97 24.28 29.36
N TRP A 47 -45.24 23.89 29.28
CA TRP A 47 -46.40 24.77 29.08
C TRP A 47 -46.46 25.43 27.69
N SER A 48 -46.21 24.64 26.65
CA SER A 48 -46.43 25.03 25.27
C SER A 48 -47.92 24.99 24.91
N SER A 49 -48.38 25.86 24.01
CA SER A 49 -49.73 25.75 23.44
C SER A 49 -49.85 24.59 22.43
N SER A 50 -48.73 24.04 21.98
CA SER A 50 -48.71 22.88 21.07
C SER A 50 -49.02 21.59 21.84
N PRO A 51 -50.00 20.78 21.40
CA PRO A 51 -50.23 19.43 21.92
C PRO A 51 -49.21 18.42 21.39
N GLU A 52 -48.22 18.87 20.61
CA GLU A 52 -47.20 18.04 19.99
C GLU A 52 -45.79 18.51 20.34
N LEU A 53 -44.90 17.55 20.61
CA LEU A 53 -43.47 17.74 20.77
C LEU A 53 -42.71 16.88 19.76
N LYS A 54 -41.87 17.52 18.95
CA LYS A 54 -40.98 16.84 17.99
C LYS A 54 -39.62 16.57 18.63
N LEU A 55 -39.24 15.31 18.69
CA LEU A 55 -37.89 14.85 18.99
C LEU A 55 -37.18 14.63 17.65
N PRO A 56 -36.21 15.48 17.27
CA PRO A 56 -35.61 15.44 15.93
C PRO A 56 -34.81 14.16 15.68
N THR A 57 -34.22 13.59 16.74
CA THR A 57 -33.47 12.34 16.70
C THR A 57 -33.71 11.58 17.99
N VAL A 58 -34.01 10.29 17.89
CA VAL A 58 -34.08 9.38 19.04
C VAL A 58 -33.06 8.25 18.92
N TRP A 59 -32.54 7.77 20.05
CA TRP A 59 -31.57 6.68 20.13
C TRP A 59 -32.07 5.56 21.03
N SER A 60 -31.43 4.39 21.03
CA SER A 60 -31.79 3.30 21.95
C SER A 60 -31.76 3.73 23.41
N GLU A 61 -30.85 4.65 23.75
CA GLU A 61 -30.73 5.29 25.07
C GLU A 61 -31.98 6.10 25.48
N ASP A 62 -32.84 6.47 24.53
CA ASP A 62 -34.09 7.20 24.78
C ASP A 62 -35.29 6.26 24.95
N SER A 63 -35.08 4.93 24.99
CA SER A 63 -36.16 3.94 25.12
C SER A 63 -36.68 3.83 26.55
N GLU A 64 -37.36 4.89 27.02
CA GLU A 64 -37.86 5.04 28.39
C GLU A 64 -39.38 5.26 28.43
N SER A 65 -39.93 5.52 29.63
CA SER A 65 -41.33 5.87 29.82
C SER A 65 -41.60 7.36 29.57
N TYR A 66 -42.57 7.66 28.73
CA TYR A 66 -43.00 9.02 28.41
C TYR A 66 -44.42 9.28 28.87
N TRP A 67 -44.69 10.51 29.30
CA TRP A 67 -46.04 10.97 29.62
C TRP A 67 -46.18 12.47 29.35
N CYS A 68 -47.41 12.94 29.22
CA CYS A 68 -47.70 14.37 29.09
C CYS A 68 -48.65 14.85 30.18
N GLN A 69 -48.55 16.14 30.48
CA GLN A 69 -49.44 16.87 31.36
C GLN A 69 -50.11 17.98 30.56
N ALA A 70 -51.43 18.07 30.66
CA ALA A 70 -52.21 19.18 30.12
C ALA A 70 -52.76 20.02 31.28
N GLU A 71 -52.71 21.34 31.13
CA GLU A 71 -53.22 22.33 32.06
C GLU A 71 -54.12 23.34 31.35
N THR A 72 -55.25 23.68 31.96
CA THR A 72 -56.08 24.82 31.54
C THR A 72 -55.47 26.13 32.02
N VAL A 73 -55.56 27.20 31.25
CA VAL A 73 -54.96 28.49 31.63
C VAL A 73 -55.67 29.12 32.84
N THR A 74 -57.00 29.13 32.85
CA THR A 74 -57.82 29.71 33.93
C THR A 74 -59.16 28.97 34.08
N PRO A 75 -59.49 28.44 35.28
CA PRO A 75 -58.59 28.14 36.40
C PRO A 75 -57.58 27.03 36.04
N PRO A 76 -56.44 26.91 36.72
CA PRO A 76 -55.43 25.87 36.44
C PRO A 76 -55.91 24.50 36.91
N ILE A 77 -56.30 23.66 35.96
CA ILE A 77 -56.69 22.27 36.18
C ILE A 77 -55.69 21.39 35.45
N ARG A 78 -54.93 20.59 36.21
CA ARG A 78 -53.93 19.67 35.66
C ARG A 78 -54.49 18.28 35.50
N LYS A 79 -54.20 17.67 34.34
CA LYS A 79 -54.42 16.24 34.09
C LYS A 79 -53.16 15.65 33.50
N ARG A 80 -52.86 14.40 33.88
CA ARG A 80 -51.70 13.64 33.39
C ARG A 80 -52.18 12.49 32.53
N SER A 81 -51.45 12.20 31.46
CA SER A 81 -51.64 10.96 30.72
C SER A 81 -51.13 9.77 31.53
N LEU A 82 -51.53 8.57 31.10
CA LEU A 82 -50.79 7.37 31.45
C LEU A 82 -49.38 7.43 30.86
N ARG A 83 -48.47 6.70 31.50
CA ARG A 83 -47.12 6.45 31.02
C ARG A 83 -47.16 5.50 29.81
N SER A 84 -46.43 5.85 28.77
CA SER A 84 -46.29 5.06 27.53
C SER A 84 -44.81 4.78 27.28
N GLN A 85 -44.43 3.53 27.07
CA GLN A 85 -43.05 3.20 26.74
C GLN A 85 -42.78 3.46 25.27
N LEU A 86 -41.70 4.18 24.98
CA LEU A 86 -41.17 4.33 23.64
C LEU A 86 -40.04 3.32 23.46
N TYR A 87 -40.11 2.48 22.43
CA TYR A 87 -39.03 1.56 22.10
C TYR A 87 -38.38 1.97 20.78
N VAL A 88 -37.13 2.42 20.85
CA VAL A 88 -36.36 2.84 19.67
C VAL A 88 -35.63 1.63 19.11
N GLN A 89 -35.97 1.26 17.88
CA GLN A 89 -35.46 0.08 17.19
C GLN A 89 -34.08 0.33 16.60
N ARG A 90 -33.16 -0.59 16.86
CA ARG A 90 -31.88 -0.65 16.17
C ARG A 90 -31.96 -1.62 14.98
N ILE A 91 -31.74 -1.11 13.78
CA ILE A 91 -31.72 -1.91 12.55
C ILE A 91 -30.36 -2.61 12.45
N PRO A 92 -30.31 -3.95 12.31
CA PRO A 92 -29.05 -4.69 12.12
C PRO A 92 -28.25 -4.21 10.90
N VAL A 93 -26.92 -4.32 10.98
CA VAL A 93 -26.07 -4.03 9.82
C VAL A 93 -26.24 -5.07 8.70
N SER A 94 -26.21 -4.63 7.45
CA SER A 94 -26.19 -5.52 6.28
C SER A 94 -25.30 -4.99 5.16
N ASP A 95 -24.93 -5.89 4.24
CA ASP A 95 -24.16 -5.59 3.04
C ASP A 95 -22.82 -4.92 3.35
N VAL A 96 -22.03 -5.57 4.23
CA VAL A 96 -20.72 -5.07 4.63
C VAL A 96 -19.73 -5.21 3.48
N THR A 97 -19.09 -4.11 3.11
CA THR A 97 -18.10 -4.04 2.04
C THR A 97 -16.78 -3.51 2.56
N LEU A 98 -15.69 -4.06 2.04
CA LEU A 98 -14.34 -3.54 2.24
C LEU A 98 -13.90 -2.93 0.91
N GLU A 99 -13.28 -1.77 0.95
CA GLU A 99 -12.61 -1.13 -0.17
C GLU A 99 -11.18 -0.80 0.23
N ILE A 100 -10.28 -0.77 -0.76
CA ILE A 100 -8.86 -0.47 -0.56
C ILE A 100 -8.46 0.75 -1.38
N GLN A 101 -7.62 1.61 -0.81
CA GLN A 101 -6.99 2.70 -1.53
C GLN A 101 -5.48 2.72 -1.25
N PRO A 102 -4.63 2.76 -2.29
CA PRO A 102 -4.94 2.69 -3.72
C PRO A 102 -5.56 1.34 -4.15
N PRO A 103 -6.17 1.25 -5.35
CA PRO A 103 -6.75 0.01 -5.90
C PRO A 103 -5.71 -1.09 -6.10
N GLU A 104 -6.19 -2.32 -6.34
CA GLU A 104 -5.33 -3.48 -6.56
C GLU A 104 -4.30 -3.26 -7.67
N GLY A 105 -3.05 -3.67 -7.43
CA GLY A 105 -1.95 -3.57 -8.38
C GLY A 105 -1.27 -2.19 -8.46
N GLN A 106 -1.77 -1.18 -7.75
CA GLN A 106 -1.18 0.16 -7.73
C GLN A 106 -0.40 0.48 -6.46
N LEU A 107 -0.59 -0.29 -5.39
CA LEU A 107 0.07 -0.06 -4.10
C LEU A 107 1.58 -0.37 -4.20
N ILE A 108 2.42 0.60 -3.89
CA ILE A 108 3.89 0.45 -3.86
C ILE A 108 4.38 0.26 -2.43
N GLU A 109 5.41 -0.56 -2.24
CA GLU A 109 6.07 -0.70 -0.94
C GLU A 109 6.55 0.66 -0.39
N GLY A 110 6.26 0.93 0.88
CA GLY A 110 6.56 2.21 1.54
C GLY A 110 5.42 3.23 1.50
N GLU A 111 4.38 3.03 0.69
CA GLU A 111 3.18 3.88 0.68
C GLU A 111 2.23 3.57 1.84
N ASN A 112 1.10 4.27 1.91
CA ASN A 112 0.05 4.03 2.87
C ASN A 112 -1.12 3.30 2.22
N LEU A 113 -1.61 2.25 2.86
CA LEU A 113 -2.83 1.53 2.47
C LEU A 113 -3.99 1.96 3.37
N LEU A 114 -5.09 2.39 2.76
CA LEU A 114 -6.34 2.71 3.44
C LEU A 114 -7.35 1.58 3.21
N LEU A 115 -7.89 1.04 4.30
CA LEU A 115 -8.93 0.02 4.32
C LEU A 115 -10.25 0.66 4.77
N ILE A 116 -11.20 0.82 3.85
CA ILE A 116 -12.48 1.46 4.10
C ILE A 116 -13.53 0.37 4.27
N CYS A 117 -14.09 0.25 5.47
CA CYS A 117 -15.20 -0.68 5.72
C CYS A 117 -16.51 0.09 5.75
N SER A 118 -17.50 -0.34 4.99
CA SER A 118 -18.81 0.31 4.85
C SER A 118 -19.95 -0.69 5.00
N VAL A 119 -21.11 -0.21 5.45
CA VAL A 119 -22.36 -0.97 5.55
C VAL A 119 -23.45 -0.24 4.78
N ALA A 120 -24.28 -0.95 4.00
CA ALA A 120 -25.34 -0.30 3.24
C ALA A 120 -26.58 0.00 4.10
N LYS A 121 -26.82 -0.82 5.13
CA LYS A 121 -27.92 -0.67 6.08
C LYS A 121 -27.44 -0.88 7.49
N GLY A 122 -28.12 -0.25 8.43
CA GLY A 122 -27.85 -0.32 9.86
C GLY A 122 -28.14 1.01 10.52
N THR A 123 -28.35 0.99 11.84
CA THR A 123 -28.48 2.22 12.64
C THR A 123 -27.66 2.15 13.92
N GLY A 124 -27.53 3.30 14.57
CA GLY A 124 -26.88 3.41 15.86
C GLY A 124 -25.36 3.43 15.76
N THR A 125 -24.73 3.07 16.87
CA THR A 125 -23.28 2.93 16.95
C THR A 125 -22.85 1.59 16.35
N VAL A 126 -21.94 1.63 15.37
CA VAL A 126 -21.38 0.46 14.69
C VAL A 126 -19.91 0.30 15.09
N THR A 127 -19.51 -0.93 15.42
CA THR A 127 -18.13 -1.33 15.67
C THR A 127 -17.58 -2.01 14.43
N PHE A 128 -16.56 -1.41 13.84
CA PHE A 128 -15.80 -1.92 12.70
C PHE A 128 -14.51 -2.57 13.18
N SER A 129 -14.16 -3.71 12.61
CA SER A 129 -12.85 -4.34 12.82
C SER A 129 -12.27 -4.84 11.51
N TRP A 130 -10.96 -4.69 11.34
CA TRP A 130 -10.25 -5.11 10.14
C TRP A 130 -9.36 -6.30 10.46
N HIS A 131 -9.33 -7.25 9.53
CA HIS A 131 -8.67 -8.53 9.74
C HIS A 131 -7.88 -8.91 8.49
N ARG A 132 -6.79 -9.62 8.72
CA ARG A 132 -6.03 -10.29 7.68
C ARG A 132 -6.22 -11.79 7.80
N GLU A 133 -6.49 -12.44 6.67
CA GLU A 133 -6.66 -13.90 6.61
C GLU A 133 -5.42 -14.60 7.19
N GLY A 134 -5.65 -15.58 8.08
CA GLY A 134 -4.58 -16.31 8.77
C GLY A 134 -4.02 -15.63 10.02
N THR A 135 -4.45 -14.41 10.36
CA THR A 135 -4.08 -13.76 11.63
C THR A 135 -5.20 -13.88 12.66
N VAL A 136 -4.84 -14.17 13.91
CA VAL A 136 -5.82 -14.29 15.01
C VAL A 136 -6.30 -12.94 15.51
N ARG A 137 -5.45 -11.91 15.44
CA ARG A 137 -5.73 -10.57 15.97
C ARG A 137 -6.25 -9.65 14.89
N SER A 138 -7.21 -8.81 15.24
CA SER A 138 -7.61 -7.69 14.39
C SER A 138 -6.45 -6.71 14.22
N LEU A 139 -6.39 -6.08 13.05
CA LEU A 139 -5.44 -5.02 12.72
C LEU A 139 -5.84 -3.69 13.38
N GLY A 140 -7.13 -3.55 13.67
CA GLY A 140 -7.69 -2.39 14.34
C GLY A 140 -9.18 -2.56 14.58
N THR A 141 -9.71 -1.73 15.47
CA THR A 141 -11.14 -1.66 15.78
C THR A 141 -11.52 -0.20 15.99
N LYS A 142 -12.67 0.20 15.45
CA LYS A 142 -13.24 1.56 15.62
C LYS A 142 -14.73 1.45 15.87
N THR A 143 -15.23 2.24 16.82
CA THR A 143 -16.66 2.27 17.17
C THR A 143 -17.17 3.69 16.98
N GLN A 144 -18.18 3.88 16.12
CA GLN A 144 -18.70 5.19 15.77
C GLN A 144 -20.15 5.14 15.29
N ARG A 145 -20.86 6.27 15.38
CA ARG A 145 -22.22 6.45 14.80
C ARG A 145 -22.11 6.84 13.33
N SER A 146 -21.53 5.96 12.52
CA SER A 146 -21.38 6.10 11.08
C SER A 146 -21.54 4.74 10.41
N LEU A 147 -21.96 4.74 9.15
CA LEU A 147 -22.08 3.54 8.32
C LEU A 147 -20.78 3.18 7.58
N SER A 148 -19.70 3.92 7.82
CA SER A 148 -18.36 3.57 7.34
C SER A 148 -17.29 3.98 8.34
N ALA A 149 -16.15 3.30 8.30
CA ALA A 149 -14.93 3.65 9.01
C ALA A 149 -13.69 3.26 8.20
N GLU A 150 -12.55 3.84 8.54
CA GLU A 150 -11.30 3.65 7.80
C GLU A 150 -10.16 3.21 8.73
N LEU A 151 -9.31 2.31 8.27
CA LEU A 151 -8.05 1.94 8.92
C LEU A 151 -6.89 2.18 7.95
N GLN A 152 -5.87 2.90 8.42
CA GLN A 152 -4.67 3.18 7.65
C GLN A 152 -3.51 2.31 8.13
N ILE A 153 -2.91 1.55 7.21
CA ILE A 153 -1.62 0.86 7.40
C ILE A 153 -0.56 1.76 6.76
N ARG A 154 0.37 2.26 7.58
CA ARG A 154 1.41 3.19 7.12
C ARG A 154 2.66 2.46 6.71
N THR A 155 3.32 2.95 5.67
CA THR A 155 4.62 2.43 5.19
C THR A 155 4.55 0.92 4.99
N VAL A 156 3.67 0.50 4.07
CA VAL A 156 3.39 -0.91 3.81
C VAL A 156 4.65 -1.66 3.39
N LYS A 157 4.77 -2.90 3.86
CA LYS A 157 5.87 -3.81 3.53
C LYS A 157 5.37 -4.98 2.71
N GLU A 158 6.28 -5.70 2.06
CA GLU A 158 5.98 -6.97 1.41
C GLU A 158 5.21 -7.95 2.32
N SER A 159 5.53 -7.97 3.61
CA SER A 159 4.84 -8.78 4.61
C SER A 159 3.37 -8.42 4.79
N ASP A 160 2.90 -7.26 4.34
CA ASP A 160 1.50 -6.82 4.43
C ASP A 160 0.68 -7.28 3.21
N ALA A 161 1.27 -7.89 2.20
CA ALA A 161 0.52 -8.50 1.10
C ALA A 161 -0.36 -9.66 1.62
N GLY A 162 -1.57 -9.80 1.11
CA GLY A 162 -2.46 -10.88 1.54
C GLY A 162 -3.93 -10.58 1.32
N ARG A 163 -4.80 -11.39 1.92
CA ARG A 163 -6.25 -11.21 1.84
C ARG A 163 -6.79 -10.58 3.12
N TYR A 164 -7.64 -9.57 2.95
CA TYR A 164 -8.20 -8.74 4.01
C TYR A 164 -9.71 -8.81 3.98
N TYR A 165 -10.32 -8.70 5.15
CA TYR A 165 -11.77 -8.54 5.30
C TYR A 165 -12.04 -7.61 6.50
N CYS A 166 -13.23 -7.02 6.53
CA CYS A 166 -13.69 -6.30 7.70
C CYS A 166 -14.96 -6.92 8.26
N ALA A 167 -15.23 -6.64 9.53
CA ALA A 167 -16.46 -6.99 10.20
C ALA A 167 -17.12 -5.73 10.76
N ALA A 168 -18.44 -5.65 10.65
CA ALA A 168 -19.25 -4.59 11.26
C ALA A 168 -20.27 -5.22 12.21
N ASP A 169 -20.41 -4.67 13.40
CA ASP A 169 -21.36 -5.12 14.42
C ASP A 169 -22.06 -3.91 15.06
N ASN A 170 -23.37 -3.98 15.20
CA ASN A 170 -24.15 -3.00 15.94
C ASN A 170 -25.03 -3.64 17.02
N VAL A 171 -24.46 -4.59 17.78
CA VAL A 171 -25.10 -5.39 18.86
C VAL A 171 -25.98 -6.55 18.39
N HIS A 172 -26.12 -6.73 17.08
CA HIS A 172 -26.84 -7.87 16.46
C HIS A 172 -25.90 -8.99 16.00
N GLY A 173 -24.60 -8.84 16.27
CA GLY A 173 -23.56 -9.77 15.85
C GLY A 173 -22.79 -9.27 14.63
N PRO A 174 -21.52 -9.70 14.49
CA PRO A 174 -20.66 -9.22 13.41
C PRO A 174 -21.06 -9.81 12.06
N ILE A 175 -21.22 -8.94 11.06
CA ILE A 175 -21.33 -9.31 9.65
C ILE A 175 -20.00 -9.05 8.96
N LEU A 176 -19.51 -10.07 8.24
CA LEU A 176 -18.21 -10.03 7.56
C LEU A 176 -18.36 -9.54 6.11
N SER A 177 -17.39 -8.77 5.64
CA SER A 177 -17.24 -8.44 4.23
C SER A 177 -16.70 -9.64 3.43
N LYS A 178 -16.77 -9.53 2.10
CA LYS A 178 -15.98 -10.39 1.22
C LYS A 178 -14.47 -10.14 1.43
N LEU A 179 -13.67 -11.15 1.15
CA LEU A 179 -12.21 -11.06 1.15
C LEU A 179 -11.72 -10.29 -0.08
N ILE A 180 -10.81 -9.35 0.12
CA ILE A 180 -10.10 -8.61 -0.94
C ILE A 180 -8.61 -8.94 -0.87
N ARG A 181 -7.99 -9.10 -2.04
CA ARG A 181 -6.55 -9.33 -2.15
C ARG A 181 -5.82 -7.99 -2.26
N VAL A 182 -4.81 -7.81 -1.40
CA VAL A 182 -3.86 -6.71 -1.46
C VAL A 182 -2.56 -7.27 -2.04
N THR A 183 -2.15 -6.70 -3.17
CA THR A 183 -0.87 -6.97 -3.84
C THR A 183 -0.02 -5.72 -3.80
N LEU A 184 1.30 -5.88 -3.66
CA LEU A 184 2.26 -4.78 -3.64
C LEU A 184 3.18 -4.86 -4.85
N ARG A 185 3.53 -3.69 -5.38
CA ARG A 185 4.68 -3.55 -6.28
C ARG A 185 5.90 -3.13 -5.47
N ILE A 186 6.97 -3.91 -5.59
CA ILE A 186 8.21 -3.74 -4.82
C ILE A 186 9.25 -3.10 -5.74
N PRO A 187 9.86 -1.95 -5.37
CA PRO A 187 10.97 -1.38 -6.12
C PRO A 187 12.16 -2.33 -6.23
N VAL A 188 12.91 -2.23 -7.32
CA VAL A 188 14.13 -3.03 -7.48
C VAL A 188 15.20 -2.66 -6.45
N SER A 189 15.88 -3.67 -5.91
CA SER A 189 17.11 -3.46 -5.14
C SER A 189 18.29 -3.16 -6.07
N CYS A 190 19.40 -2.67 -5.51
CA CYS A 190 20.65 -2.58 -6.25
C CYS A 190 21.02 -3.96 -6.86
N PRO A 191 21.21 -4.05 -8.19
CA PRO A 191 21.57 -5.31 -8.82
C PRO A 191 23.05 -5.64 -8.60
N VAL A 192 23.36 -6.93 -8.58
CA VAL A 192 24.74 -7.44 -8.53
C VAL A 192 25.12 -7.94 -9.92
N LEU A 193 26.20 -7.38 -10.47
CA LEU A 193 26.79 -7.84 -11.73
C LEU A 193 27.88 -8.88 -11.44
N THR A 194 27.78 -10.04 -12.08
CA THR A 194 28.79 -11.10 -12.03
C THR A 194 29.12 -11.58 -13.43
N PHE A 195 30.36 -12.05 -13.61
CA PHE A 195 30.83 -12.61 -14.86
C PHE A 195 31.02 -14.11 -14.72
N MET A 196 30.42 -14.86 -15.64
CA MET A 196 30.67 -16.29 -15.79
C MET A 196 31.52 -16.49 -17.03
N SER A 197 32.73 -17.02 -16.82
CA SER A 197 33.69 -17.30 -17.89
C SER A 197 34.20 -18.73 -17.77
N PRO A 198 34.60 -19.38 -18.88
CA PRO A 198 35.09 -20.75 -18.87
C PRO A 198 36.47 -20.89 -18.19
N ARG A 199 37.18 -19.78 -17.95
CA ARG A 199 38.55 -19.73 -17.43
C ARG A 199 38.68 -18.62 -16.41
N ARG A 200 39.64 -18.73 -15.49
CA ARG A 200 39.92 -17.68 -14.48
C ARG A 200 40.37 -16.34 -15.08
N GLN A 201 40.93 -16.36 -16.29
CA GLN A 201 41.40 -15.17 -17.00
C GLN A 201 40.64 -15.07 -18.33
N ALA A 202 40.07 -13.89 -18.59
CA ALA A 202 39.34 -13.56 -19.79
C ALA A 202 40.30 -13.41 -20.98
N ILE A 203 40.18 -14.28 -21.98
CA ILE A 203 41.05 -14.29 -23.18
C ILE A 203 40.22 -13.92 -24.41
N VAL A 204 40.85 -13.27 -25.39
CA VAL A 204 40.22 -13.00 -26.70
C VAL A 204 39.66 -14.30 -27.30
N GLY A 205 38.40 -14.25 -27.73
CA GLY A 205 37.66 -15.39 -28.28
C GLY A 205 36.86 -16.20 -27.24
N ASP A 206 37.06 -15.99 -25.94
CA ASP A 206 36.19 -16.60 -24.92
C ASP A 206 34.76 -16.05 -25.04
N VAL A 207 33.78 -16.90 -24.79
CA VAL A 207 32.37 -16.49 -24.63
C VAL A 207 32.13 -16.26 -23.14
N VAL A 208 31.73 -15.05 -22.78
CA VAL A 208 31.50 -14.65 -21.40
C VAL A 208 30.04 -14.26 -21.22
N GLU A 209 29.47 -14.66 -20.08
CA GLU A 209 28.11 -14.34 -19.69
C GLU A 209 28.11 -13.30 -18.56
N HIS A 210 27.32 -12.25 -18.75
CA HIS A 210 27.10 -11.18 -17.79
C HIS A 210 25.79 -11.44 -17.08
N HIS A 211 25.88 -11.77 -15.80
CA HIS A 211 24.74 -12.10 -14.97
C HIS A 211 24.43 -10.89 -14.11
N CYS A 212 23.29 -10.28 -14.33
CA CYS A 212 22.80 -9.17 -13.53
C CYS A 212 21.57 -9.61 -12.76
N GLU A 213 21.63 -9.55 -11.43
CA GLU A 213 20.59 -10.08 -10.55
C GLU A 213 20.20 -9.07 -9.46
N SER A 214 18.90 -8.82 -9.33
CA SER A 214 18.32 -8.02 -8.25
C SER A 214 17.63 -8.95 -7.26
N GLN A 215 18.02 -8.88 -5.99
CA GLN A 215 17.45 -9.72 -4.93
C GLN A 215 15.98 -9.38 -4.63
N ARG A 216 15.57 -8.12 -4.85
CA ARG A 216 14.20 -7.64 -4.72
C ARG A 216 13.76 -6.86 -5.95
N GLY A 217 12.44 -6.87 -6.20
CA GLY A 217 11.80 -6.12 -7.27
C GLY A 217 10.63 -6.90 -7.88
N SER A 218 9.48 -6.27 -8.04
CA SER A 218 8.35 -6.89 -8.74
C SER A 218 8.58 -6.90 -10.25
N PRO A 219 8.29 -8.02 -10.96
CA PRO A 219 8.40 -8.10 -12.41
C PRO A 219 7.29 -7.32 -13.14
N PRO A 220 7.47 -7.03 -14.45
CA PRO A 220 8.68 -7.27 -15.24
C PRO A 220 9.81 -6.29 -14.90
N ILE A 221 11.05 -6.76 -14.90
CA ILE A 221 12.25 -5.94 -14.67
C ILE A 221 13.02 -5.82 -15.98
N LEU A 222 13.28 -4.59 -16.40
CA LEU A 222 14.14 -4.28 -17.53
C LEU A 222 15.59 -4.16 -17.06
N TYR A 223 16.44 -5.04 -17.57
CA TYR A 223 17.88 -4.99 -17.36
C TYR A 223 18.59 -4.35 -18.56
N ARG A 224 19.53 -3.46 -18.29
CA ARG A 224 20.43 -2.86 -19.29
C ARG A 224 21.88 -3.12 -18.90
N PHE A 225 22.69 -3.57 -19.86
CA PHE A 225 24.11 -3.87 -19.64
C PHE A 225 24.97 -2.78 -20.25
N TYR A 226 26.01 -2.35 -19.53
CA TYR A 226 26.90 -1.27 -19.94
C TYR A 226 28.35 -1.72 -19.91
N ASN A 227 29.12 -1.30 -20.91
CA ASN A 227 30.58 -1.18 -20.84
C ASN A 227 30.92 0.31 -20.82
N GLU A 228 31.58 0.76 -19.77
CA GLU A 228 31.73 2.16 -19.41
C GLU A 228 30.35 2.87 -19.36
N ASN A 229 30.02 3.64 -20.40
CA ASN A 229 28.74 4.34 -20.54
C ASN A 229 27.98 3.94 -21.81
N VAL A 230 28.43 2.91 -22.53
CA VAL A 230 27.81 2.43 -23.76
C VAL A 230 26.94 1.21 -23.44
N THR A 231 25.67 1.28 -23.86
CA THR A 231 24.73 0.17 -23.72
C THR A 231 25.11 -0.97 -24.66
N LEU A 232 25.34 -2.15 -24.11
CA LEU A 232 25.64 -3.38 -24.86
C LEU A 232 24.37 -4.10 -25.31
N GLY A 233 23.33 -4.06 -24.47
CA GLY A 233 22.08 -4.74 -24.71
C GLY A 233 21.10 -4.55 -23.56
N SER A 234 19.87 -4.98 -23.78
CA SER A 234 18.79 -4.92 -22.78
C SER A 234 17.92 -6.16 -22.85
N SER A 235 17.39 -6.58 -21.70
CA SER A 235 16.50 -7.73 -21.59
C SER A 235 15.42 -7.44 -20.55
N SER A 236 14.16 -7.61 -20.94
CA SER A 236 13.02 -7.54 -20.01
C SER A 236 12.64 -8.96 -19.61
N VAL A 237 12.76 -9.25 -18.32
CA VAL A 237 12.59 -10.60 -17.80
C VAL A 237 11.54 -10.63 -16.69
N PRO A 238 10.75 -11.72 -16.60
CA PRO A 238 9.85 -11.96 -15.46
C PRO A 238 10.61 -12.42 -14.21
N SER A 239 11.88 -12.81 -14.36
CA SER A 239 12.78 -13.21 -13.27
C SER A 239 13.57 -12.04 -12.70
N GLY A 240 14.04 -12.18 -11.45
CA GLY A 240 14.97 -11.25 -10.81
C GLY A 240 16.39 -11.25 -11.39
N ARG A 241 16.63 -11.93 -12.52
CA ARG A 241 17.96 -12.10 -13.13
C ARG A 241 17.88 -12.07 -14.64
N ALA A 242 18.82 -11.36 -15.25
CA ALA A 242 19.06 -11.32 -16.69
C ALA A 242 20.49 -11.78 -17.02
N VAL A 243 20.65 -12.38 -18.20
CA VAL A 243 21.94 -12.83 -18.73
C VAL A 243 22.17 -12.19 -20.09
N PHE A 244 23.37 -11.65 -20.29
CA PHE A 244 23.83 -11.13 -21.58
C PHE A 244 25.15 -11.81 -21.96
N THR A 245 25.22 -12.38 -23.16
CA THR A 245 26.35 -13.20 -23.60
C THR A 245 27.02 -12.57 -24.81
N PHE A 246 28.34 -12.49 -24.80
CA PHE A 246 29.12 -12.05 -25.96
C PHE A 246 30.51 -12.67 -26.01
N SER A 247 31.11 -12.66 -27.20
CA SER A 247 32.48 -13.13 -27.44
C SER A 247 33.48 -12.01 -27.20
N LEU A 248 34.55 -12.29 -26.45
CA LEU A 248 35.56 -11.30 -26.08
C LEU A 248 36.45 -10.89 -27.25
N THR A 249 36.68 -9.58 -27.38
CA THR A 249 37.69 -8.97 -28.24
C THR A 249 38.64 -8.14 -27.38
N ALA A 250 39.78 -7.72 -27.92
CA ALA A 250 40.74 -6.88 -27.19
C ALA A 250 40.12 -5.56 -26.69
N GLU A 251 39.11 -5.04 -27.41
CA GLU A 251 38.41 -3.79 -27.09
C GLU A 251 37.35 -3.93 -25.99
N HIS A 252 37.07 -5.16 -25.53
CA HIS A 252 36.10 -5.43 -24.46
C HIS A 252 36.70 -5.29 -23.06
N SER A 253 37.92 -4.76 -22.91
CA SER A 253 38.45 -4.40 -21.60
C SER A 253 37.80 -3.10 -21.11
N GLY A 254 37.33 -3.06 -19.87
CA GLY A 254 36.66 -1.88 -19.33
C GLY A 254 35.89 -2.11 -18.04
N ASN A 255 35.19 -1.07 -17.58
CA ASN A 255 34.32 -1.09 -16.41
C ASN A 255 32.89 -1.44 -16.82
N TYR A 256 32.41 -2.59 -16.38
CA TYR A 256 31.04 -3.01 -16.66
C TYR A 256 30.12 -2.69 -15.50
N SER A 257 28.89 -2.37 -15.85
CA SER A 257 27.80 -2.20 -14.87
C SER A 257 26.49 -2.64 -15.51
N CYS A 258 25.49 -2.94 -14.69
CA CYS A 258 24.15 -3.18 -15.16
C CYS A 258 23.13 -2.32 -14.40
N GLU A 259 22.02 -2.02 -15.05
CA GLU A 259 20.89 -1.31 -14.47
C GLU A 259 19.68 -2.22 -14.47
N ALA A 260 18.93 -2.22 -13.36
CA ALA A 260 17.64 -2.86 -13.22
C ALA A 260 16.57 -1.78 -13.05
N ASP A 261 15.46 -1.89 -13.79
CA ASP A 261 14.37 -0.92 -13.76
C ASP A 261 13.01 -1.61 -13.87
N ASN A 262 12.15 -1.42 -12.87
CA ASN A 262 10.77 -1.92 -12.87
C ASN A 262 9.73 -0.80 -12.81
N SER A 263 10.08 0.38 -13.32
CA SER A 263 9.27 1.61 -13.32
C SER A 263 9.00 2.21 -11.94
N LEU A 264 9.72 1.78 -10.89
CA LEU A 264 9.58 2.27 -9.51
C LEU A 264 10.88 2.86 -8.96
N GLY A 265 11.82 3.14 -9.85
CA GLY A 265 13.16 3.62 -9.53
C GLY A 265 14.21 2.65 -10.06
N ALA A 266 14.95 3.09 -11.07
CA ALA A 266 16.07 2.31 -11.61
C ALA A 266 17.23 2.28 -10.60
N GLN A 267 17.90 1.13 -10.51
CA GLN A 267 19.08 0.93 -9.68
C GLN A 267 20.22 0.41 -10.54
N ARG A 268 21.44 0.89 -10.29
CA ARG A 268 22.64 0.51 -11.03
C ARG A 268 23.62 -0.21 -10.14
N SER A 269 24.20 -1.29 -10.64
CA SER A 269 25.21 -2.07 -9.94
C SER A 269 26.49 -1.27 -9.71
N ASP A 270 27.29 -1.74 -8.77
CA ASP A 270 28.71 -1.39 -8.72
C ASP A 270 29.41 -1.78 -10.02
N ARG A 271 30.53 -1.09 -10.30
CA ARG A 271 31.34 -1.35 -11.48
C ARG A 271 32.26 -2.54 -11.24
N VAL A 272 32.36 -3.41 -12.24
CA VAL A 272 33.26 -4.56 -12.24
C VAL A 272 34.21 -4.46 -13.43
N ILE A 273 35.51 -4.56 -13.17
CA ILE A 273 36.55 -4.43 -14.18
C ILE A 273 36.74 -5.77 -14.88
N LEU A 274 36.64 -5.78 -16.21
CA LEU A 274 37.06 -6.91 -17.03
C LEU A 274 38.33 -6.52 -17.80
N THR A 275 39.36 -7.35 -17.69
CA THR A 275 40.61 -7.21 -18.47
C THR A 275 40.74 -8.39 -19.42
N VAL A 276 40.71 -8.13 -20.72
CA VAL A 276 40.83 -9.15 -21.75
C VAL A 276 42.28 -9.30 -22.17
N THR A 277 42.82 -10.51 -22.07
CA THR A 277 44.20 -10.82 -22.45
C THR A 277 44.25 -11.35 -23.88
N ASP A 278 45.07 -10.73 -24.73
CA ASP A 278 45.37 -11.25 -26.07
C ASP A 278 46.70 -12.02 -26.05
N LYS A 279 46.63 -13.35 -26.09
CA LYS A 279 47.81 -14.21 -26.11
C LYS A 279 48.64 -14.08 -27.39
N ASN A 280 48.06 -13.56 -28.49
CA ASN A 280 48.74 -13.39 -29.77
C ASN A 280 49.44 -12.03 -29.90
N ARG A 281 49.16 -11.06 -29.01
CA ARG A 281 49.85 -9.75 -28.96
C ARG A 281 50.97 -9.68 -27.93
N VAL A 282 51.22 -10.76 -27.18
CA VAL A 282 52.46 -10.88 -26.41
C VAL A 282 53.59 -11.11 -27.40
N CYS A 283 54.20 -10.04 -27.92
CA CYS A 283 55.53 -10.15 -28.50
C CYS A 283 56.42 -10.81 -27.43
N PRO A 284 57.09 -11.94 -27.70
CA PRO A 284 58.16 -12.40 -26.85
C PRO A 284 59.30 -11.39 -26.98
N LEU A 285 59.26 -10.32 -26.18
CA LEU A 285 60.40 -9.41 -26.00
C LEU A 285 61.43 -10.00 -25.02
N LEU A 286 61.47 -11.31 -24.88
CA LEU A 286 62.55 -12.04 -24.24
C LEU A 286 62.94 -13.16 -25.20
N TRP A 287 64.19 -13.09 -25.64
CA TRP A 287 64.95 -13.99 -26.50
C TRP A 287 64.47 -14.15 -27.97
N ALA A 288 64.83 -13.18 -28.82
CA ALA A 288 65.18 -13.48 -30.21
C ALA A 288 66.70 -13.34 -30.35
N SER A 289 67.46 -14.23 -29.70
CA SER A 289 68.82 -14.51 -30.14
C SER A 289 68.71 -15.36 -31.41
N CYS A 290 68.76 -14.74 -32.58
CA CYS A 290 69.07 -15.48 -33.80
C CYS A 290 70.48 -16.03 -33.64
N TRP A 291 70.60 -17.34 -33.51
CA TRP A 291 71.86 -18.03 -33.77
C TRP A 291 72.07 -18.03 -35.28
N CYS A 292 72.96 -17.16 -35.76
CA CYS A 292 73.56 -17.36 -37.08
C CYS A 292 74.69 -18.38 -36.90
N ASP A 293 74.52 -19.58 -37.43
CA ASP A 293 75.63 -20.52 -37.63
C ASP A 293 76.61 -19.91 -38.62
N ILE A 294 77.69 -19.33 -38.09
CA ILE A 294 78.90 -19.00 -38.85
C ILE A 294 80.08 -19.47 -37.99
N PRO A 295 81.07 -20.19 -38.56
CA PRO A 295 82.20 -20.66 -37.79
C PRO A 295 83.16 -19.50 -37.47
N SER A 296 83.71 -19.52 -36.26
CA SER A 296 84.79 -18.70 -35.70
C SER A 296 84.42 -17.47 -34.85
N ASP A 297 85.15 -17.38 -33.73
CA ASP A 297 84.96 -16.57 -32.52
C ASP A 297 84.81 -15.06 -32.75
N SER A 298 83.61 -14.52 -32.52
CA SER A 298 83.39 -13.11 -32.12
C SER A 298 81.96 -12.88 -31.59
N LEU A 299 81.84 -12.33 -30.37
CA LEU A 299 80.57 -11.93 -29.74
C LEU A 299 80.13 -10.55 -30.25
N PHE A 300 78.93 -10.46 -30.84
CA PHE A 300 78.30 -9.19 -31.19
C PHE A 300 77.10 -8.90 -30.27
N PHE A 301 77.02 -7.67 -29.75
CA PHE A 301 75.85 -7.17 -29.03
C PHE A 301 75.06 -6.21 -29.92
N CYS A 302 73.76 -6.44 -30.08
CA CYS A 302 72.85 -5.53 -30.77
C CYS A 302 72.00 -4.79 -29.73
N LEU A 303 72.10 -3.46 -29.65
CA LEU A 303 71.25 -2.63 -28.79
C LEU A 303 70.06 -2.10 -29.60
N TYR A 304 68.83 -2.35 -29.15
CA TYR A 304 67.62 -1.86 -29.80
C TYR A 304 67.19 -0.53 -29.18
N LEU A 305 67.28 0.58 -29.92
CA LEU A 305 66.67 1.86 -29.53
C LEU A 305 65.41 2.12 -30.36
N ARG A 306 64.28 2.24 -29.68
CA ARG A 306 62.94 2.36 -30.28
C ARG A 306 62.58 3.83 -30.52
N VAL A 307 63.29 4.51 -31.41
CA VAL A 307 62.82 5.80 -31.97
C VAL A 307 63.30 5.87 -33.43
N LEU A 308 62.36 5.86 -34.38
CA LEU A 308 62.51 6.15 -35.83
C LEU A 308 62.89 5.05 -36.84
N GLY A 309 62.69 3.75 -36.56
CA GLY A 309 62.49 2.77 -37.64
C GLY A 309 63.63 2.62 -38.67
N PHE A 310 64.90 2.76 -38.27
CA PHE A 310 66.07 2.42 -39.08
C PHE A 310 66.97 1.42 -38.34
N PHE A 311 67.65 0.57 -39.10
CA PHE A 311 68.74 -0.28 -38.62
C PHE A 311 70.02 0.55 -38.57
N LEU A 312 70.66 0.67 -37.40
CA LEU A 312 72.01 1.21 -37.29
C LEU A 312 72.96 0.07 -36.90
N LEU A 313 73.81 -0.35 -37.84
CA LEU A 313 74.90 -1.29 -37.56
C LEU A 313 76.08 -0.48 -37.02
N MET A 314 76.29 -0.49 -35.70
CA MET A 314 77.49 0.09 -35.08
C MET A 314 78.51 -1.02 -34.86
N ILE A 315 79.58 -1.02 -35.67
CA ILE A 315 80.73 -1.90 -35.50
C ILE A 315 81.64 -1.23 -34.46
N HIS A 316 81.82 -1.86 -33.30
CA HIS A 316 82.87 -1.47 -32.37
C HIS A 316 83.97 -2.53 -32.40
N SER A 317 85.07 -2.23 -33.08
CA SER A 317 86.31 -3.00 -32.96
C SER A 317 87.01 -2.56 -31.67
N GLY A 318 86.93 -3.39 -30.62
CA GLY A 318 87.71 -3.19 -29.41
C GLY A 318 89.08 -3.85 -29.52
N THR A 319 90.12 -3.03 -29.60
CA THR A 319 91.33 -3.13 -28.77
C THR A 319 91.63 -1.76 -28.23
#